data_AF-W1XH10-F1
#
_entry.id   AF-W1XH10-F1
#
_cell.length_a   1.000
_cell.length_b   1.000
_cell.length_c   1.000
_cell.angle_alpha   90.00
_cell.angle_beta   90.00
_cell.angle_gamma   90.00
#
_symmetry.space_group_name_H-M   'P 1'
#
loop_
_entity.id
_entity.type
_entity.pdbx_description
1 polymer ?
#
loop_
_entity_poly.entity_id
_entity_poly.type
_entity_poly.pdbx_seq_one_letter_code
_entity_poly.pdbx_strand_id
1 'polypeptide(L)' 'MSALKEDILLCAHTHIPCAKEFGNKLFINCGSVGKPKIGRPNPTYCIMDITNSG' A
#
# COMPACT_ATOMS: atom_id res chain seq x y z
N MET A 1 -17.66 -15.05 -2.66
CA MET A 1 -16.69 -13.97 -2.89
C MET A 1 -15.72 -14.43 -3.96
N SER A 2 -15.50 -13.64 -5.01
CA SER A 2 -14.48 -13.96 -6.01
C SER A 2 -13.09 -13.72 -5.44
N ALA A 3 -12.14 -14.58 -5.78
CA ALA A 3 -10.75 -14.35 -5.46
C ALA A 3 -10.24 -13.11 -6.22
N LEU A 4 -9.38 -12.32 -5.57
CA LEU A 4 -8.68 -11.21 -6.23
C LEU A 4 -7.71 -11.80 -7.26
N LYS A 5 -7.81 -11.40 -8.52
CA LYS A 5 -6.96 -11.92 -9.61
C LYS A 5 -5.57 -11.30 -9.58
N GLU A 6 -5.52 -10.03 -9.17
CA GLU A 6 -4.36 -9.17 -9.15
C GLU A 6 -3.37 -9.61 -8.06
N ASP A 7 -2.09 -9.38 -8.33
CA ASP A 7 -1.00 -9.71 -7.39
C ASP A 7 -0.81 -8.63 -6.33
N ILE A 8 -1.10 -7.38 -6.67
CA ILE A 8 -0.88 -6.23 -5.79
C ILE A 8 -2.18 -5.41 -5.67
N LEU A 9 -2.61 -5.13 -4.44
CA LEU A 9 -3.72 -4.23 -4.12
C LEU A 9 -3.17 -2.94 -3.50
N LEU A 10 -3.22 -1.84 -4.25
CA LEU A 10 -2.84 -0.51 -3.80
C LEU A 10 -4.08 0.29 -3.35
N CYS A 11 -4.06 0.83 -2.14
CA CYS A 11 -5.19 1.50 -1.51
C CYS A 11 -4.81 2.84 -0.86
N ALA A 12 -5.84 3.61 -0.51
CA ALA A 12 -5.73 4.88 0.21
C ALA A 12 -6.76 4.95 1.36
N HIS A 13 -7.43 6.08 1.53
CA HIS A 13 -8.56 6.32 2.44
C HIS A 13 -8.22 6.40 3.94
N THR A 14 -7.49 5.45 4.54
CA THR A 14 -7.28 5.44 5.99
C THR A 14 -6.30 6.51 6.47
N HIS A 15 -5.41 6.97 5.59
CA HIS A 15 -4.28 7.86 5.88
C HIS A 15 -3.20 7.23 6.80
N ILE A 16 -3.24 5.91 6.96
CA ILE A 16 -2.29 5.14 7.76
C ILE A 16 -1.50 4.26 6.77
N PRO A 17 -0.17 4.45 6.65
CA PRO A 17 0.64 3.63 5.77
C PRO A 17 0.64 2.17 6.27
N CYS A 18 0.53 1.23 5.34
CA CYS A 18 0.54 -0.20 5.64
C CYS A 18 1.07 -0.97 4.44
N ALA A 19 1.88 -2.00 4.68
CA ALA A 19 2.25 -2.99 3.68
C ALA A 19 2.11 -4.37 4.33
N LYS A 20 1.41 -5.30 3.65
CA LYS A 20 1.20 -6.64 4.16
C LYS A 20 1.11 -7.64 3.03
N GLU A 21 1.78 -8.77 3.21
CA GLU A 21 1.72 -9.91 2.30
C GLU A 21 0.64 -10.89 2.73
N PHE A 22 -0.03 -11.46 1.74
CA PHE A 22 -1.06 -12.49 1.87
C PHE A 22 -0.74 -13.61 0.88
N GLY A 23 0.13 -14.54 1.27
CA GLY A 23 0.67 -15.55 0.35
C GLY A 23 1.48 -14.89 -0.77
N ASN A 24 1.10 -15.13 -2.02
CA ASN A 24 1.73 -14.51 -3.20
C ASN A 24 1.13 -13.14 -3.57
N LYS A 25 0.31 -12.54 -2.68
CA LYS A 25 -0.34 -11.24 -2.93
C LYS A 25 0.19 -10.17 -1.99
N LEU A 26 0.28 -8.94 -2.47
CA LEU A 26 0.76 -7.79 -1.72
C LEU A 26 -0.34 -6.74 -1.56
N PHE A 27 -0.63 -6.34 -0.33
CA PHE A 27 -1.51 -5.22 -0.01
C PHE A 27 -0.69 -4.02 0.45
N ILE A 28 -0.98 -2.83 -0.09
CA ILE A 28 -0.32 -1.58 0.30
C ILE A 28 -1.35 -0.47 0.49
N ASN A 29 -1.19 0.31 1.56
CA ASN A 29 -1.76 1.63 1.73
C ASN A 29 -0.63 2.67 1.82
N CYS A 30 -0.60 3.65 0.92
CA CYS A 30 0.47 4.67 0.89
C CYS A 30 0.33 5.71 2.03
N GLY A 31 -0.78 5.69 2.75
CA GLY A 31 -1.14 6.69 3.77
C GLY A 31 -1.59 8.01 3.14
N SER A 32 -1.09 9.15 3.62
CA SER A 32 -1.52 10.47 3.15
C SER A 32 -0.38 11.48 3.10
N VAL A 33 -0.31 12.20 1.99
CA VAL A 33 0.56 13.37 1.84
C VAL A 33 0.01 14.58 2.60
N GLY A 34 -1.31 14.82 2.53
CA GLY A 34 -1.93 16.03 3.06
C GLY A 34 -2.44 15.93 4.50
N LYS A 35 -2.78 14.73 4.99
CA LYS A 35 -3.35 14.53 6.34
C LYS A 35 -2.90 13.19 6.95
N PRO A 36 -1.61 12.98 7.21
CA PRO A 36 -1.09 11.73 7.75
C PRO A 36 -1.70 11.41 9.14
N LYS A 37 -2.09 10.14 9.38
CA LYS A 37 -2.64 9.67 10.67
C LYS A 37 -1.64 8.78 11.44
N ILE A 38 -0.39 9.24 11.52
CA ILE A 38 0.72 8.49 12.15
C ILE A 38 1.24 9.15 13.44
N GLY A 39 0.47 10.06 14.05
CA GLY A 39 0.87 10.78 15.27
C GLY A 39 1.93 11.87 15.06
N ARG A 40 2.35 12.12 13.82
CA ARG A 40 3.29 13.18 13.42
C ARG A 40 2.87 13.80 12.08
N PRO A 41 3.23 15.07 11.80
CA PRO A 41 2.76 15.79 10.62
C PRO A 41 3.50 15.42 9.31
N ASN A 42 4.43 14.46 9.35
CA ASN A 42 5.21 14.07 8.18
C ASN A 42 4.33 13.38 7.13
N PRO A 43 4.42 13.79 5.84
CA PRO A 43 3.69 13.12 4.76
C PRO A 43 4.17 11.68 4.61
N THR A 44 3.28 10.80 4.18
CA THR A 44 3.62 9.41 3.86
C THR A 44 3.37 9.13 2.38
N TYR A 45 4.26 8.34 1.80
CA TYR A 45 4.19 7.86 0.43
C TYR A 45 4.88 6.49 0.32
N CYS A 46 4.67 5.81 -0.79
CA CYS A 46 5.35 4.55 -1.11
C CYS A 46 6.16 4.75 -2.39
N ILE A 47 7.35 4.16 -2.45
CA ILE A 47 8.09 3.96 -3.70
C ILE A 47 7.97 2.47 -4.00
N MET A 48 7.37 2.13 -5.13
CA MET A 48 7.25 0.77 -5.61
C MET A 48 8.20 0.59 -6.78
N ASP A 49 9.17 -0.29 -6.59
CA ASP A 49 10.05 -0.74 -7.66
C ASP A 49 9.50 -2.05 -8.22
N ILE A 50 9.35 -2.13 -9.54
CA ILE A 50 8.80 -3.30 -10.24
C ILE A 50 9.85 -3.77 -11.23
N THR A 51 10.48 -4.89 -10.92
CA THR A 51 11.47 -5.53 -11.79
C THR A 51 10.86 -6.71 -12.51
N ASN A 52 11.15 -6.85 -13.80
CA ASN A 52 10.76 -8.05 -14.53
C ASN A 52 11.73 -9.19 -14.19
N SER A 53 11.26 -10.16 -13.42
CA SER A 53 11.99 -11.42 -13.20
C SER A 53 11.46 -12.37 -14.27
N GLY A 54 12.13 -12.39 -15.44
CA GLY A 54 11.69 -13.15 -16.62
C GLY A 54 11.48 -14.63 -16.39
#